data_AF-A0A183TT30-F1
#
_entry.id   AF-A0A183TT30-F1
#
_cell.length_a   1.000
_cell.length_b   1.000
_cell.length_c   1.000
_cell.angle_alpha   90.00
_cell.angle_beta   90.00
_cell.angle_gamma   90.00
#
_symmetry.space_group_name_H-M   'P 1'
#
loop_
_entity.id
_entity.type
_entity.pdbx_description
1 polymer ?
#
loop_
_entity_poly.entity_id
_entity_poly.type
_entity_poly.pdbx_seq_one_letter_code
_entity_poly.pdbx_strand_id
1 'polypeptide(L)' 'MDANALNTWVLEQLVAGVRDPQITKALLRDRPSTLKKALALAREEEVLQATCEQPQWSRFCVTAVEPHSSHDAATQTP' A
#
# COMPACT_ATOMS: atom_id res chain seq x y z
N MET A 1 -17.16 16.55 -3.55
CA MET A 1 -17.70 15.44 -4.36
C MET A 1 -18.30 14.42 -3.41
N ASP A 2 -19.48 13.90 -3.72
CA ASP A 2 -20.09 12.83 -2.94
C ASP A 2 -19.35 11.51 -3.21
N ALA A 3 -18.94 10.83 -2.14
CA ALA A 3 -18.22 9.56 -2.22
C ALA A 3 -19.09 8.47 -2.87
N ASN A 4 -20.41 8.52 -2.69
CA ASN A 4 -21.32 7.54 -3.28
C ASN A 4 -21.52 7.77 -4.79
N ALA A 5 -21.56 9.03 -5.23
CA ALA A 5 -21.52 9.39 -6.64
C ALA A 5 -20.23 8.92 -7.33
N LEU A 6 -19.07 9.13 -6.71
CA LEU A 6 -17.78 8.66 -7.23
C LEU A 6 -17.73 7.13 -7.33
N ASN A 7 -18.24 6.43 -6.32
CA ASN A 7 -18.24 4.97 -6.27
C ASN A 7 -19.13 4.39 -7.39
N THR A 8 -20.31 4.98 -7.61
CA THR A 8 -21.21 4.61 -8.71
C THR A 8 -20.55 4.81 -10.07
N TRP A 9 -19.91 5.97 -10.28
CA TRP A 9 -19.21 6.26 -11.52
C TRP A 9 -18.06 5.28 -11.80
N VAL A 10 -17.26 4.94 -10.79
CA VAL A 10 -16.18 3.94 -10.93
C VAL A 10 -16.72 2.56 -11.28
N LEU A 11 -17.82 2.14 -10.66
CA LEU A 11 -18.50 0.88 -11.02
C LEU A 11 -18.96 0.88 -12.48
N GLU A 12 -19.57 1.97 -12.95
CA GLU A 12 -20.03 2.09 -14.33
C GLU A 12 -18.86 2.02 -15.32
N GLN A 13 -17.74 2.68 -15.04
CA GLN A 13 -16.54 2.61 -15.88
C GLN A 13 -15.93 1.21 -15.89
N LEU A 14 -15.89 0.52 -14.74
CA LEU A 14 -15.41 -0.85 -14.66
C LEU A 14 -16.27 -1.79 -15.52
N VAL A 15 -17.60 -1.69 -15.43
CA VAL A 15 -18.53 -2.51 -16.21
C VAL A 15 -18.43 -2.17 -17.71
N ALA A 16 -18.27 -0.90 -18.07
CA ALA A 16 -18.11 -0.46 -19.46
C ALA A 16 -16.75 -0.88 -20.09
N GLY A 17 -15.70 -1.02 -19.27
CA GLY A 17 -14.37 -1.45 -19.73
C GLY A 17 -14.24 -2.95 -20.00
N VAL A 18 -15.20 -3.76 -19.53
CA VAL A 18 -15.20 -5.22 -19.73
C VAL A 18 -15.70 -5.54 -21.14
N ARG A 19 -14.83 -6.16 -21.94
CA ARG A 19 -15.11 -6.54 -23.34
C ARG A 19 -15.94 -7.82 -23.49
N ASP A 20 -15.92 -8.70 -22.48
CA ASP A 20 -16.63 -9.98 -22.50
C ASP A 20 -18.08 -9.81 -21.99
N PRO A 21 -19.10 -10.04 -22.85
CA PRO A 21 -20.50 -9.89 -22.46
C PRO A 21 -20.96 -10.80 -21.32
N GLN A 22 -20.35 -11.98 -21.16
CA GLN A 22 -20.67 -12.93 -20.09
C GLN A 22 -20.12 -12.44 -18.74
N ILE A 23 -18.93 -11.83 -18.76
CA ILE A 23 -18.35 -11.21 -17.57
C ILE A 23 -19.18 -9.98 -17.18
N THR A 24 -19.57 -9.13 -18.14
CA THR A 24 -20.47 -7.99 -17.88
C THR A 24 -21.80 -8.43 -17.28
N LYS A 25 -22.41 -9.51 -17.81
CA LYS A 25 -23.63 -10.09 -17.23
C LYS A 25 -23.42 -10.62 -15.81
N ALA A 26 -22.31 -11.29 -15.55
CA ALA A 26 -22.00 -11.80 -14.21
C ALA A 26 -21.83 -10.65 -13.21
N LEU A 27 -21.13 -9.58 -13.60
CA LEU A 27 -20.94 -8.38 -12.78
C LEU A 27 -22.25 -7.62 -12.50
N LEU A 28 -23.16 -7.58 -13.48
CA LEU A 28 -24.49 -6.97 -13.29
C LEU A 28 -25.43 -7.86 -12.46
N ARG A 29 -25.24 -9.18 -12.53
CA ARG A 29 -26.05 -10.17 -11.78
C ARG A 29 -25.61 -10.26 -10.32
N ASP A 30 -24.31 -10.19 -10.06
CA ASP A 30 -23.80 -10.05 -8.71
C ASP A 30 -24.25 -8.69 -8.18
N ARG A 31 -25.03 -8.73 -7.11
CA ARG A 31 -25.70 -7.59 -6.50
C ARG A 31 -24.72 -6.40 -6.40
N PRO A 32 -25.11 -5.18 -6.80
CA PRO A 32 -24.25 -3.98 -6.74
C PRO A 32 -23.60 -3.75 -5.36
N SER A 33 -24.19 -4.27 -4.29
CA SER A 33 -23.62 -4.24 -2.93
C SER A 33 -22.33 -5.04 -2.77
N THR A 34 -22.19 -6.20 -3.43
CA THR A 34 -20.99 -7.05 -3.34
C THR A 34 -19.82 -6.38 -4.06
N LEU A 35 -20.11 -5.79 -5.22
CA LEU A 35 -19.15 -5.07 -6.04
C LEU A 35 -18.71 -3.76 -5.38
N LYS A 36 -19.63 -3.02 -4.75
CA LYS A 36 -19.30 -1.88 -3.88
C LYS A 36 -18.41 -2.26 -2.69
N LYS A 37 -18.66 -3.42 -2.07
CA LYS A 37 -17.81 -3.94 -0.98
C LYS A 37 -16.42 -4.30 -1.47
N ALA A 38 -16.31 -4.99 -2.61
CA ALA A 38 -15.02 -5.32 -3.22
C ALA A 38 -14.23 -4.05 -3.57
N LEU A 39 -14.89 -3.01 -4.09
CA LEU A 39 -14.25 -1.72 -4.36
C LEU A 39 -13.80 -1.01 -3.07
N ALA A 40 -14.59 -1.08 -1.98
CA ALA A 40 -14.18 -0.54 -0.70
C ALA A 40 -12.95 -1.25 -0.14
N LEU A 41 -12.91 -2.58 -0.21
CA LEU A 41 -11.77 -3.40 0.21
C LEU A 41 -10.51 -3.10 -0.61
N ALA A 42 -10.62 -2.95 -1.94
CA ALA A 42 -9.48 -2.59 -2.79
C ALA A 42 -8.89 -1.21 -2.44
N ARG A 43 -9.73 -0.25 -2.03
CA ARG A 43 -9.26 1.07 -1.56
C ARG A 43 -8.59 0.99 -0.19
N GLU A 44 -9.13 0.18 0.71
CA GLU A 44 -8.49 -0.07 2.01
C GLU A 44 -7.11 -0.72 1.82
N GLU A 45 -7.00 -1.68 0.90
CA GLU A 45 -5.73 -2.29 0.52
C GLU A 45 -4.75 -1.27 -0.08
N GLU A 46 -5.18 -0.40 -0.98
CA GLU A 46 -4.34 0.67 -1.55
C GLU A 46 -3.79 1.60 -0.46
N VAL A 47 -4.60 1.97 0.53
CA VAL A 47 -4.16 2.81 1.66
C VAL A 47 -3.16 2.08 2.56
N LEU A 48 -3.41 0.79 2.84
CA LEU A 48 -2.49 -0.04 3.61
C LEU A 48 -1.17 -0.24 2.87
N GLN A 49 -1.22 -0.48 1.56
CA GLN A 49 -0.05 -0.61 0.71
C GLN A 49 0.74 0.69 0.65
N ALA A 50 0.09 1.84 0.49
CA ALA A 50 0.74 3.14 0.56
C ALA A 50 1.45 3.39 1.90
N THR A 51 0.92 2.85 3.00
CA THR A 51 1.54 2.93 4.33
C THR A 51 2.76 2.02 4.47
N CYS A 52 2.72 0.84 3.83
CA CYS A 52 3.84 -0.10 3.77
C CYS A 52 4.95 0.35 2.82
N GLU A 53 4.59 0.99 1.69
CA GLU A 53 5.51 1.56 0.71
C GLU A 53 6.10 2.89 1.17
N GLN A 54 5.42 3.60 2.08
CA GLN A 54 6.01 4.76 2.74
C GLN A 54 7.24 4.32 3.53
N PRO A 55 8.44 4.86 3.21
CA PRO A 55 9.63 4.50 3.97
C PRO A 55 9.42 5.00 5.40
N GLN A 56 9.24 4.10 6.37
CA GLN A 56 9.32 4.42 7.81
C GLN A 56 10.75 4.82 8.23
N TRP A 57 11.61 5.17 7.27
CA TRP A 57 13.04 5.42 7.37
C TRP A 57 13.41 6.61 8.26
N SER A 58 12.42 7.33 8.80
CA SER A 58 12.64 8.43 9.75
C SER A 58 12.79 7.98 11.21
N ARG A 59 12.55 6.71 11.58
CA ARG A 59 12.57 6.30 13.00
C ARG A 59 13.64 5.29 13.40
N PHE A 60 14.35 4.71 12.44
CA PHE A 60 15.49 3.84 12.70
C PHE A 60 16.81 4.59 12.45
N CYS A 61 16.99 5.74 13.10
CA CYS A 61 18.34 6.21 13.36
C CYS A 61 18.89 5.31 14.48
N VAL A 62 19.45 4.17 14.10
CA VAL A 62 20.38 3.43 14.95
C VAL A 62 21.51 4.42 15.22
N THR A 63 21.54 5.00 16.42
CA THR A 63 22.71 5.74 16.90
C THR A 63 23.88 4.76 16.84
N ALA A 64 24.73 4.90 15.82
CA ALA A 64 25.98 4.19 15.76
C ALA A 64 26.76 4.54 17.03
N VAL A 65 26.94 3.57 17.91
CA VAL A 65 27.89 3.68 19.01
C VAL A 65 29.26 3.74 18.37
N GLU A 66 29.92 4.89 18.47
CA GLU A 66 31.29 5.10 18.03
C GLU A 66 32.22 4.18 18.84
N PRO A 67 32.80 3.14 18.22
CA PRO A 67 33.72 2.28 18.94
C PRO A 67 34.99 3.09 19.20
N HIS A 68 35.18 3.47 20.47
CA HIS A 68 36.41 4.12 20.91
C HIS A 68 37.57 3.16 20.65
N SER A 69 38.40 3.52 19.67
CA SER A 69 39.67 2.86 19.40
C SER A 69 40.56 2.95 20.63
N SER A 70 40.75 1.84 21.35
CA SER A 70 41.79 1.75 22.37
C SER A 70 43.14 1.65 21.68
N HIS A 71 43.85 2.77 21.61
CA HIS A 71 45.25 2.83 21.23
C HIS A 71 46.08 2.24 22.37
N ASP A 72 46.42 0.96 22.29
CA ASP A 72 47.39 0.36 23.22
C ASP A 72 48.81 0.60 22.67
N ALA A 73 49.63 1.26 23.50
CA ALA A 73 50.91 1.82 23.14
C ALA A 73 51.98 0.72 23.11
N ALA A 74 52.47 0.39 21.91
CA ALA A 74 53.73 -0.33 21.77
C ALA A 74 54.90 0.65 21.96
N THR A 75 55.55 0.61 23.12
CA THR A 75 56.89 1.20 23.30
C THR A 75 57.81 0.21 23.99
N GLN A 76 58.44 -0.60 23.14
CA GLN A 76 59.89 -0.84 23.02
C GLN A 76 60.72 -1.21 24.27
N THR A 77 61.42 -2.34 24.10
CA THR A 77 62.49 -2.97 24.90
C THR A 77 63.71 -2.07 25.18
N PRO A 78 64.53 -2.46 26.18
CA PRO A 78 65.79 -3.16 25.88
C PRO A 78 65.82 -4.60 26.36
#